data_AF-A0A0D6KRB2-F1
#
_entry.id   AF-A0A0D6KRB2-F1
#
_cell.length_a   1.000
_cell.length_b   1.000
_cell.length_c   1.000
_cell.angle_alpha   90.00
_cell.angle_beta   90.00
_cell.angle_gamma   90.00
#
_symmetry.space_group_name_H-M   'P 1'
#
loop_
_entity.id
_entity.type
_entity.pdbx_description
1 polymer ?
#
loop_
_entity_poly.entity_id
_entity_poly.type
_entity_poly.pdbx_seq_one_letter_code
_entity_poly.pdbx_strand_id
1 'polypeptide(L)'
;MGKEEQLLDGWRELTPEKQQKVLEFVEALKSEPDATAIITEYIPQTPLAKKLWEIRNRAIASGIQLLNEAEIEQELTERRGGYRES
;
A
#
# COMPACT_ATOMS: atom_id res chain seq x y z
N MET A 1 18.31 -25.23 -10.59
CA MET A 1 17.11 -25.61 -9.83
C MET A 1 16.30 -24.37 -9.55
N GLY A 2 14.98 -24.47 -9.67
CA GLY A 2 14.07 -23.38 -9.31
C GLY A 2 14.03 -23.17 -7.78
N LYS A 3 13.56 -22.01 -7.33
CA LYS A 3 13.39 -21.72 -5.90
C LYS A 3 12.40 -22.68 -5.22
N GLU A 4 11.36 -23.08 -5.94
CA GLU A 4 10.38 -24.07 -5.48
C GLU A 4 11.00 -25.45 -5.29
N GLU A 5 11.87 -25.85 -6.23
CA GLU A 5 12.56 -27.14 -6.21
C GLU A 5 13.50 -27.25 -5.00
N GLN A 6 14.27 -26.19 -4.70
CA GLN A 6 15.13 -26.12 -3.52
C GLN A 6 14.35 -26.18 -2.20
N LEU A 7 13.15 -25.59 -2.14
CA LEU A 7 12.29 -25.67 -0.96
C LEU A 7 11.76 -27.10 -0.74
N LEU A 8 11.38 -27.80 -1.81
CA LEU A 8 10.90 -29.17 -1.73
C LEU A 8 11.98 -30.15 -1.30
N ASP A 9 13.20 -29.98 -1.82
CA ASP A 9 14.35 -30.79 -1.43
C ASP A 9 14.69 -30.55 0.05
N GLY A 10 14.80 -29.28 0.46
CA GLY A 10 15.04 -28.92 1.86
C GLY A 10 13.94 -29.44 2.80
N TRP A 11 12.67 -29.38 2.39
CA TRP A 11 11.53 -29.88 3.16
C TRP A 11 11.59 -31.40 3.43
N ARG A 12 12.03 -32.18 2.43
CA ARG A 12 12.12 -33.65 2.53
C ARG A 12 13.21 -34.12 3.49
N GLU A 13 14.23 -33.30 3.72
CA GLU A 13 15.34 -33.59 4.65
C GLU A 13 15.00 -33.25 6.11
N LEU A 14 13.89 -32.53 6.36
CA LEU A 14 13.48 -32.12 7.70
C LEU A 14 12.78 -33.23 8.48
N THR A 15 12.94 -33.20 9.81
CA THR A 15 12.14 -34.02 10.71
C THR A 15 10.70 -33.50 10.79
N PRO A 16 9.72 -34.32 11.23
CA PRO A 16 8.32 -33.90 11.33
C PRO A 16 8.12 -32.62 12.16
N GLU A 17 8.90 -32.45 13.24
CA GLU A 17 8.81 -31.26 14.10
C GLU A 17 9.28 -30.00 13.39
N LYS A 18 10.30 -30.11 12.53
CA LYS A 18 10.81 -28.97 11.75
C LYS A 18 9.88 -28.65 10.58
N GLN A 19 9.26 -29.66 9.98
CA GLN A 19 8.21 -29.48 8.97
C GLN A 19 7.03 -28.69 9.55
N GLN A 20 6.60 -29.01 10.77
CA GLN A 20 5.53 -28.28 11.45
C GLN A 20 5.86 -26.79 11.63
N LYS A 21 7.11 -26.47 12.03
CA LYS A 21 7.56 -25.07 12.15
C LYS A 21 7.51 -24.30 10.83
N VAL A 22 7.82 -24.97 9.71
CA VAL A 22 7.75 -24.35 8.38
C VAL A 22 6.29 -24.08 7.99
N LEU A 23 5.35 -24.97 8.32
CA LEU A 23 3.92 -24.73 8.10
C LEU A 23 3.41 -23.54 8.91
N GLU A 24 3.77 -23.47 10.20
CA GLU A 24 3.44 -22.34 11.07
C GLU A 24 3.99 -21.03 10.52
N PHE A 25 5.22 -21.04 10.02
CA PHE A 25 5.84 -19.87 9.38
C PHE A 25 5.13 -19.46 8.08
N VAL A 26 4.75 -20.41 7.23
CA VAL A 26 4.00 -20.12 5.99
C VAL A 26 2.62 -19.54 6.31
N GLU A 27 1.92 -20.06 7.32
CA GLU A 27 0.64 -19.49 7.75
C GLU A 27 0.79 -18.08 8.34
N ALA A 28 1.88 -17.82 9.09
CA ALA A 28 2.21 -16.47 9.54
C ALA A 28 2.44 -15.54 8.35
N LEU A 29 3.23 -15.94 7.35
CA LEU A 29 3.49 -15.14 6.15
C LEU A 29 2.22 -14.85 5.32
N LYS A 30 1.28 -15.81 5.22
CA LYS A 30 -0.02 -15.58 4.56
C LYS A 30 -0.90 -14.59 5.32
N SER A 31 -0.70 -14.50 6.63
CA SER A 31 -1.46 -13.61 7.52
C SER A 31 -0.80 -12.23 7.66
N GLU A 32 0.48 -12.11 7.30
CA GLU A 32 1.14 -10.81 7.21
C GLU A 32 0.48 -9.99 6.09
N PRO A 33 0.05 -8.75 6.38
CA PRO A 33 -0.44 -7.88 5.33
C PRO A 33 0.70 -7.65 4.34
N ASP A 34 0.43 -7.87 3.06
CA ASP A 34 1.37 -7.47 2.00
C ASP A 34 1.77 -6.01 2.25
N ALA A 35 3.06 -5.72 2.31
CA ALA A 35 3.55 -4.35 2.52
C ALA A 35 3.05 -3.37 1.44
N THR A 36 2.59 -3.91 0.30
CA THR A 36 1.92 -3.19 -0.80
C THR A 36 0.42 -3.00 -0.61
N ALA A 37 -0.22 -3.73 0.31
CA ALA A 37 -1.65 -3.63 0.62
C ALA A 37 -1.97 -2.67 1.78
N ILE A 38 -0.95 -2.12 2.45
CA ILE A 38 -1.16 -1.08 3.47
C ILE A 38 -1.34 0.27 2.77
N ILE A 39 -2.48 0.45 2.09
CA ILE A 39 -3.09 1.78 2.07
C ILE A 39 -3.68 1.94 3.47
N THR A 40 -2.85 2.32 4.46
CA THR A 40 -3.41 2.76 5.74
C THR A 40 -4.33 3.93 5.41
N GLU A 41 -5.62 3.72 5.59
CA GLU A 41 -6.59 4.80 5.56
C GLU A 41 -6.05 5.94 6.42
N TYR A 42 -5.90 7.12 5.82
CA TYR A 42 -5.28 8.25 6.52
C TYR A 42 -6.13 8.63 7.72
N ILE A 43 -5.56 8.53 8.93
CA ILE A 43 -6.24 8.89 10.18
C ILE A 43 -5.80 10.29 10.61
N PRO A 44 -6.67 11.32 10.50
CA PRO A 44 -6.32 12.69 10.87
C PRO A 44 -6.12 12.85 12.39
N GLN A 45 -4.92 13.30 12.78
CA GLN A 45 -4.54 13.45 14.20
C GLN A 45 -4.92 14.81 14.79
N THR A 46 -4.84 15.89 14.01
CA THR A 46 -5.08 17.26 14.49
C THR A 46 -6.53 17.69 14.27
N PRO A 47 -7.07 18.65 15.05
CA PRO A 47 -8.42 19.18 14.82
C PRO A 47 -8.61 19.76 13.42
N LEU A 48 -7.56 20.40 12.87
CA LEU A 48 -7.58 20.91 11.51
C LEU A 48 -7.62 19.78 10.48
N ALA A 49 -6.77 18.75 10.64
CA ALA A 49 -6.75 17.60 9.74
C ALA A 49 -8.11 16.88 9.72
N LYS A 50 -8.77 16.74 10.88
CA LYS A 50 -10.11 16.13 10.98
C LYS A 50 -11.14 16.91 10.16
N LYS A 51 -11.18 18.23 10.33
CA LYS A 51 -12.06 19.11 9.55
C LYS A 51 -11.80 19.02 8.04
N LEU A 52 -10.54 19.04 7.63
CA LEU A 52 -10.16 18.93 6.21
C LEU A 52 -10.56 17.57 5.63
N TRP A 53 -10.42 16.49 6.41
CA TRP A 53 -10.84 15.16 6.01
C TRP A 53 -12.35 15.06 5.83
N GLU A 54 -13.15 15.62 6.74
CA GLU A 54 -14.60 15.69 6.61
C GLU A 54 -15.04 16.47 5.37
N ILE A 55 -14.39 17.60 5.08
CA ILE A 55 -14.65 18.41 3.88
C ILE A 55 -14.34 17.60 2.62
N ARG A 56 -13.18 16.92 2.58
CA ARG A 56 -12.78 16.06 1.46
C ARG A 56 -13.82 14.97 1.22
N ASN A 57 -14.23 14.25 2.25
CA ASN A 57 -15.19 13.16 2.12
C ASN A 57 -16.56 13.65 1.63
N ARG A 58 -17.01 14.82 2.09
CA ARG A 58 -18.24 15.46 1.61
C ARG A 58 -18.14 15.82 0.12
N ALA A 59 -17.01 16.39 -0.30
CA ALA A 59 -16.78 16.73 -1.71
C ALA A 59 -16.82 15.48 -2.61
N ILE A 60 -16.15 14.40 -2.20
CA ILE A 60 -16.15 13.13 -2.94
C ILE A 60 -17.57 12.55 -3.00
N ALA A 61 -18.32 12.57 -1.89
CA ALA A 61 -19.70 12.10 -1.86
C ALA A 61 -20.64 12.93 -2.77
N SER A 62 -20.34 14.21 -2.98
CA SER A 62 -21.03 15.07 -3.95
C SER A 62 -20.62 14.83 -5.42
N GLY A 63 -19.71 13.88 -5.68
CA GLY A 63 -19.28 13.51 -7.03
C GLY A 63 -18.03 14.24 -7.52
N ILE A 64 -17.35 15.01 -6.67
CA ILE A 64 -16.06 15.62 -7.03
C ILE A 64 -15.01 14.51 -7.10
N GLN A 65 -14.43 14.32 -8.28
CA GLN A 65 -13.32 13.40 -8.48
C GLN A 65 -12.01 14.05 -8.04
N LEU A 66 -11.16 13.27 -7.38
CA LEU A 66 -9.83 13.72 -7.01
C LEU A 66 -8.91 13.68 -8.22
N LEU A 67 -8.06 14.69 -8.31
CA LEU A 67 -7.03 14.75 -9.33
C LEU A 67 -6.04 13.60 -9.13
N ASN A 68 -5.62 13.00 -10.24
CA ASN A 68 -4.45 12.14 -10.28
C ASN A 68 -3.16 12.97 -10.29
N GLU A 69 -2.01 12.30 -10.19
CA GLU A 69 -0.71 12.97 -10.04
C GLU A 69 -0.39 13.92 -11.20
N ALA A 70 -0.64 13.53 -12.44
CA ALA A 70 -0.40 14.38 -13.60
C ALA A 70 -1.31 15.62 -13.62
N GLU A 71 -2.57 15.45 -13.22
CA GLU A 71 -3.53 16.56 -13.13
C GLU A 71 -3.13 17.55 -12.02
N ILE A 72 -2.58 17.07 -10.91
CA ILE A 72 -2.04 17.92 -9.84
C ILE A 72 -0.85 18.74 -10.34
N GLU A 73 0.09 18.12 -11.05
CA GLU A 73 1.26 18.82 -11.61
C GLU A 73 0.84 19.90 -12.62
N GLN A 74 -0.16 19.60 -13.44
CA GLN A 74 -0.73 20.57 -14.37
C GLN A 74 -1.38 21.75 -13.62
N GLU A 75 -2.22 21.47 -12.63
CA GLU A 75 -2.87 22.54 -11.83
C GLU A 75 -1.83 23.42 -11.13
N LEU A 76 -0.78 22.82 -10.56
CA LEU A 76 0.33 23.54 -9.94
C LEU A 76 1.03 24.45 -10.95
N THR A 77 1.29 23.95 -12.16
CA THR A 77 1.91 24.72 -13.26
C THR A 77 1.04 25.91 -13.68
N GLU A 78 -0.27 25.71 -13.81
CA GLU A 78 -1.23 26.75 -14.21
C GLU A 78 -1.42 27.82 -13.15
N ARG A 79 -1.47 27.43 -11.86
CA ARG A 79 -1.75 28.37 -10.76
C ARG A 79 -0.52 29.06 -10.19
N ARG A 80 0.64 28.39 -10.20
CA ARG A 80 1.88 28.89 -9.59
C ARG A 80 2.93 29.32 -10.62
N GLY A 81 2.63 29.16 -11.91
CA GLY A 81 3.56 29.44 -13.01
C GLY A 81 4.68 28.41 -13.03
N GLY A 82 4.44 27.27 -13.68
CA GLY A 82 5.50 26.26 -13.90
C GLY A 82 6.55 26.76 -14.88
N TYR A 83 7.79 26.30 -14.69
CA TYR A 83 8.88 26.57 -15.62
C TYR A 83 8.63 25.81 -16.93
N ARG A 84 8.41 26.53 -18.03
CA ARG A 84 8.43 25.96 -19.38
C ARG A 84 9.83 26.21 -19.96
N GLU A 85 10.60 25.14 -20.21
CA GLU A 85 11.78 25.26 -21.07
C GLU A 85 11.34 25.81 -22.43
N SER A 86 12.02 26.88 -22.88
CA SER A 86 11.73 27.62 -24.12
C SER A 86 12.50 27.05 -25.29
#